data_AF-A0A8C0J7F2-F1
#
_entry.id   AF-A0A8C0J7F2-F1
#
_cell.length_a   1.000
_cell.length_b   1.000
_cell.length_c   1.000
_cell.angle_alpha   90.00
_cell.angle_beta   90.00
_cell.angle_gamma   90.00
#
_symmetry.space_group_name_H-M   'P 1'
#
loop_
_entity.id
_entity.type
_entity.pdbx_description
1 polymer ?
#
loop_
_entity_poly.entity_id
_entity_poly.type
_entity_poly.pdbx_seq_one_letter_code
_entity_poly.pdbx_strand_id
1 'polypeptide(L)'
;GADRHCLFTQIVRTYKTSELQEIVKTFRQEPGEGVLHWLVRVWDNAGQTVLLLRYELQQLGVMAQDAQVRAEMANPPNPKGANGQEEESPSLYRWLMGAVDTAYPSAGELEAQVGPWKTIAEGVQALRQLGMAWAVSMGGMDGPDDMPVTKFTKAALLRTAPDELKPSLLAVVMAADGRVGELAATLMQLETALAGARPKAVRAAKGQRNQGQAGQGVERGELRVPRRVLWFDLLQAGVPREETDRKPTANLYKRWMQLPASKRSTGPERERTVEPNKPAEPSASLAEWQLPRPY
;
A
#
# COMPACT_ATOMS: atom_id res chain seq x y z
N GLY A 1 6.98 -19.80 -35.86
CA GLY A 1 6.12 -20.44 -34.84
C GLY A 1 5.58 -19.34 -33.97
N ALA A 2 4.34 -18.95 -34.23
CA ALA A 2 3.60 -17.98 -33.45
C ALA A 2 3.23 -18.60 -32.10
N ASP A 3 3.57 -17.92 -31.01
CA ASP A 3 2.78 -17.87 -29.77
C ASP A 3 3.63 -17.24 -28.66
N ARG A 4 3.27 -16.00 -28.30
CA ARG A 4 3.37 -15.42 -26.94
C ARG A 4 2.99 -13.92 -26.98
N HIS A 5 1.77 -13.64 -27.41
CA HIS A 5 1.09 -12.40 -27.04
C HIS A 5 -0.33 -12.77 -26.63
N CYS A 6 -0.47 -13.45 -25.49
CA CYS A 6 -1.74 -13.46 -24.79
C CYS A 6 -1.85 -12.10 -24.08
N LEU A 7 -2.17 -11.07 -24.85
CA LEU A 7 -2.71 -9.83 -24.29
C LEU A 7 -4.09 -10.22 -23.76
N PHE A 8 -4.22 -10.30 -22.43
CA PHE A 8 -5.53 -10.19 -21.82
C PHE A 8 -6.07 -8.82 -22.19
N THR A 9 -6.80 -8.74 -23.30
CA THR A 9 -7.71 -7.64 -23.56
C THR A 9 -8.78 -7.72 -22.49
N GLN A 10 -8.57 -6.99 -21.39
CA GLN A 10 -9.65 -6.69 -20.47
C GLN A 10 -10.73 -6.01 -21.31
N ILE A 11 -11.86 -6.70 -21.48
CA ILE A 11 -13.04 -6.09 -22.09
C ILE A 11 -13.51 -5.02 -21.12
N VAL A 12 -13.16 -3.77 -21.41
CA VAL A 12 -13.64 -2.61 -20.66
C VAL A 12 -15.11 -2.46 -21.01
N ARG A 13 -15.97 -2.88 -20.09
CA ARG A 13 -17.40 -2.64 -20.20
C ARG A 13 -17.65 -1.15 -20.18
N THR A 14 -18.55 -0.67 -21.03
CA THR A 14 -19.07 0.70 -20.95
C THR A 14 -19.96 0.85 -19.73
N TYR A 15 -19.81 1.94 -18.98
CA TYR A 15 -20.66 2.27 -17.85
C TYR A 15 -21.94 2.98 -18.31
N LYS A 16 -23.05 2.64 -17.67
CA LYS A 16 -24.29 3.41 -17.80
C LYS A 16 -24.14 4.74 -17.06
N THR A 17 -24.92 5.74 -17.46
CA THR A 17 -24.95 7.05 -16.78
C THR A 17 -25.18 6.92 -15.27
N SER A 18 -26.06 6.02 -14.83
CA SER A 18 -26.30 5.78 -13.39
C SER A 18 -25.07 5.21 -12.67
N GLU A 19 -24.29 4.35 -13.33
CA GLU A 19 -23.06 3.80 -12.75
C GLU A 19 -21.97 4.88 -12.67
N LEU A 20 -21.86 5.75 -13.69
CA LEU A 20 -20.96 6.91 -13.65
C LEU A 20 -21.32 7.87 -12.51
N GLN A 21 -22.61 8.11 -12.24
CA GLN A 21 -23.04 8.94 -11.11
C GLN A 21 -22.66 8.34 -9.75
N GLU A 22 -22.75 7.02 -9.59
CA GLU A 22 -22.27 6.36 -8.36
C GLU A 22 -20.74 6.41 -8.23
N ILE A 23 -20.00 6.33 -9.34
CA ILE A 23 -18.55 6.58 -9.35
C ILE A 23 -18.27 8.01 -8.88
N VAL A 24 -18.93 9.02 -9.46
CA VAL A 24 -18.79 10.43 -9.03
C VAL A 24 -19.07 10.56 -7.55
N LYS A 25 -20.16 10.01 -7.06
CA LYS A 25 -20.55 10.09 -5.65
C LYS A 25 -19.52 9.43 -4.73
N THR A 26 -18.92 8.32 -5.15
CA THR A 26 -17.93 7.57 -4.35
C THR A 26 -16.57 8.27 -4.33
N PHE A 27 -16.13 8.78 -5.47
CA PHE A 27 -14.76 9.25 -5.67
C PHE A 27 -14.63 10.77 -5.77
N ARG A 28 -15.71 11.54 -5.68
CA ARG A 28 -15.66 13.02 -5.63
C ARG A 28 -14.83 13.51 -4.45
N GLN A 29 -14.00 14.52 -4.68
CA GLN A 29 -13.28 15.25 -3.64
C GLN A 29 -14.26 15.91 -2.67
N GLU A 30 -14.07 15.65 -1.38
CA GLU A 30 -14.94 16.21 -0.34
C GLU A 30 -14.68 17.73 -0.17
N PRO A 31 -15.68 18.53 0.24
CA PRO A 31 -15.47 19.94 0.52
C PRO A 31 -14.38 20.17 1.58
N GLY A 32 -13.34 20.92 1.23
CA GLY A 32 -12.21 21.20 2.12
C GLY A 32 -11.16 20.06 2.20
N GLU A 33 -11.34 18.96 1.49
CA GLU A 33 -10.35 17.88 1.38
C GLU A 33 -9.19 18.33 0.48
N GLY A 34 -7.94 18.16 0.93
CA GLY A 34 -6.76 18.43 0.10
C GLY A 34 -6.56 17.40 -1.01
N VAL A 35 -5.89 17.77 -2.11
CA VAL A 35 -5.70 16.91 -3.29
C VAL A 35 -5.00 15.59 -2.96
N LEU A 36 -3.94 15.63 -2.14
CA LEU A 36 -3.23 14.41 -1.72
C LEU A 36 -4.09 13.50 -0.84
N HIS A 37 -4.85 14.09 0.10
CA HIS A 37 -5.77 13.33 0.93
C HIS A 37 -6.84 12.63 0.08
N TRP A 38 -7.37 13.36 -0.89
CA TRP A 38 -8.33 12.84 -1.85
C TRP A 38 -7.77 11.67 -2.68
N LEU A 39 -6.55 11.81 -3.23
CA LEU A 39 -5.88 10.73 -3.97
C LEU A 39 -5.66 9.48 -3.11
N VAL A 40 -5.23 9.62 -1.86
CA VAL A 40 -5.08 8.49 -0.92
C VAL A 40 -6.43 7.80 -0.72
N ARG A 41 -7.51 8.56 -0.57
CA ARG A 41 -8.87 8.00 -0.45
C ARG A 41 -9.33 7.31 -1.74
N VAL A 42 -9.02 7.84 -2.91
CA VAL A 42 -9.31 7.18 -4.20
C VAL A 42 -8.59 5.84 -4.29
N TRP A 43 -7.32 5.79 -3.91
CA TRP A 43 -6.54 4.55 -3.84
C TRP A 43 -7.14 3.54 -2.84
N ASP A 44 -7.47 3.97 -1.63
CA ASP A 44 -8.04 3.12 -0.58
C ASP A 44 -9.41 2.53 -0.97
N ASN A 45 -10.18 3.27 -1.77
CA ASN A 45 -11.46 2.80 -2.33
C ASN A 45 -11.30 2.01 -3.63
N ALA A 46 -10.08 1.54 -3.93
CA ALA A 46 -9.76 0.73 -5.09
C ALA A 46 -10.00 1.43 -6.44
N GLY A 47 -9.77 2.75 -6.52
CA GLY A 47 -9.91 3.54 -7.75
C GLY A 47 -9.07 3.01 -8.93
N GLN A 48 -7.97 2.31 -8.66
CA GLN A 48 -7.13 1.61 -9.64
C GLN A 48 -7.84 0.43 -10.33
N THR A 49 -8.95 -0.05 -9.78
CA THR A 49 -9.76 -1.14 -10.37
C THR A 49 -10.90 -0.63 -11.25
N VAL A 50 -11.15 0.68 -11.23
CA VAL A 50 -12.21 1.33 -12.03
C VAL A 50 -11.61 1.74 -13.36
N LEU A 51 -11.65 0.84 -14.35
CA LEU A 51 -11.22 1.11 -15.73
C LEU A 51 -12.31 1.86 -16.46
N LEU A 52 -11.96 2.93 -17.18
CA LEU A 52 -12.93 3.80 -17.84
C LEU A 52 -12.47 4.12 -19.26
N LEU A 53 -13.44 4.30 -20.15
CA LEU A 53 -13.17 4.81 -21.49
C LEU A 53 -12.97 6.33 -21.44
N ARG A 54 -12.25 6.87 -22.43
CA ARG A 54 -11.92 8.31 -22.49
C ARG A 54 -13.14 9.24 -22.36
N TYR A 55 -14.23 8.92 -23.06
CA TYR A 55 -15.45 9.75 -23.01
C TYR A 55 -16.18 9.65 -21.66
N GLU A 56 -15.93 8.60 -20.88
CA GLU A 56 -16.49 8.42 -19.53
C GLU A 56 -15.69 9.28 -18.55
N LEU A 57 -14.37 9.27 -18.65
CA LEU A 57 -13.47 10.11 -17.83
C LEU A 57 -13.79 11.60 -17.96
N GLN A 58 -14.07 12.09 -19.17
CA GLN A 58 -14.47 13.48 -19.40
C GLN A 58 -15.74 13.87 -18.61
N GLN A 59 -16.66 12.94 -18.37
CA GLN A 59 -17.87 13.19 -17.57
C GLN A 59 -17.57 13.24 -16.06
N LEU A 60 -16.43 12.70 -15.63
CA LEU A 60 -16.02 12.65 -14.23
C LEU A 60 -15.20 13.87 -13.78
N GLY A 61 -14.87 14.82 -14.67
CA GLY A 61 -14.10 16.01 -14.32
C GLY A 61 -14.70 16.84 -13.16
N VAL A 62 -16.02 16.77 -12.98
CA VAL A 62 -16.76 17.44 -11.90
C VAL A 62 -16.44 16.91 -10.49
N MET A 63 -15.71 15.79 -10.37
CA MET A 63 -15.34 15.19 -9.09
C MET A 63 -14.30 16.02 -8.32
N ALA A 64 -13.39 16.71 -9.01
CA ALA A 64 -12.39 17.55 -8.36
C ALA A 64 -13.03 18.83 -7.80
N GLN A 65 -12.72 19.20 -6.56
CA GLN A 65 -12.96 20.53 -5.99
C GLN A 65 -11.82 21.49 -6.32
N ASP A 66 -10.59 20.98 -6.38
CA ASP A 66 -9.43 21.77 -6.78
C ASP A 66 -9.57 22.27 -8.22
N ALA A 67 -9.40 23.57 -8.42
CA ALA A 67 -9.66 24.21 -9.72
C ALA A 67 -8.59 23.85 -10.77
N GLN A 68 -7.33 23.68 -10.36
CA GLN A 68 -6.25 23.31 -11.28
C GLN A 68 -6.43 21.86 -11.71
N VAL A 69 -6.65 20.95 -10.76
CA VAL A 69 -6.91 19.54 -11.07
C VAL A 69 -8.17 19.37 -11.90
N ARG A 70 -9.26 20.10 -11.61
CA ARG A 70 -10.49 20.06 -12.40
C ARG A 70 -10.26 20.49 -13.85
N ALA A 71 -9.46 21.53 -14.07
CA ALA A 71 -9.12 22.00 -15.41
C ALA A 71 -8.34 20.93 -16.18
N GLU A 72 -7.35 20.31 -15.53
CA GLU A 72 -6.56 19.23 -16.14
C GLU A 72 -7.41 17.99 -16.41
N MET A 73 -8.34 17.63 -15.52
CA MET A 73 -9.28 16.52 -15.75
C MET A 73 -10.24 16.76 -16.93
N ALA A 74 -10.48 18.01 -17.34
CA ALA A 74 -11.32 18.27 -18.51
C ALA A 74 -10.60 17.93 -19.84
N ASN A 75 -9.27 18.01 -19.87
CA ASN A 75 -8.49 17.70 -21.06
C ASN A 75 -7.12 17.08 -20.73
N PRO A 76 -7.06 15.97 -19.99
CA PRO A 76 -5.78 15.43 -19.56
C PRO A 76 -5.12 14.68 -20.72
N PRO A 77 -3.78 14.76 -20.84
CA PRO A 77 -3.04 13.88 -21.72
C PRO A 77 -3.29 12.43 -21.30
N ASN A 78 -3.32 11.52 -22.27
CA ASN A 78 -3.58 10.12 -21.97
C ASN A 78 -2.42 9.58 -21.10
N PRO A 79 -2.70 8.88 -19.98
CA PRO A 79 -1.63 8.30 -19.18
C PRO A 79 -0.77 7.41 -20.06
N LYS A 80 0.55 7.57 -19.97
CA LYS A 80 1.46 6.65 -20.65
C LYS A 80 1.54 5.36 -19.85
N GLY A 81 1.38 4.24 -20.54
CA GLY A 81 1.67 2.92 -20.00
C GLY A 81 3.17 2.71 -19.80
N ALA A 82 3.54 1.58 -19.20
CA ALA A 82 4.94 1.23 -18.91
C ALA A 82 5.85 1.19 -20.16
N ASN A 83 5.27 1.03 -21.34
CA ASN A 83 5.95 1.02 -22.64
C ASN A 83 5.98 2.41 -23.34
N GLY A 84 5.52 3.46 -22.66
CA GLY A 84 5.45 4.82 -23.21
C GLY A 84 4.31 5.06 -24.20
N GLN A 85 3.49 4.03 -24.49
CA GLN A 85 2.30 4.17 -25.31
C GLN A 85 1.15 4.75 -24.49
N GLU A 86 0.25 5.44 -25.17
CA GLU A 86 -0.98 5.91 -24.56
C GLU A 86 -1.84 4.73 -24.08
N GLU A 87 -2.33 4.80 -22.85
CA GLU A 87 -3.20 3.79 -22.26
C GLU A 87 -4.63 3.97 -22.79
N GLU A 88 -5.15 3.01 -23.55
CA GLU A 88 -6.49 3.14 -24.16
C GLU A 88 -7.63 3.17 -23.14
N SER A 89 -7.41 2.65 -21.94
CA SER A 89 -8.42 2.57 -20.88
C SER A 89 -7.77 2.69 -19.50
N PRO A 90 -7.32 3.89 -19.12
CA PRO A 90 -6.66 4.08 -17.84
C PRO A 90 -7.67 3.86 -16.70
N SER A 91 -7.16 3.42 -15.55
CA SER A 91 -7.96 3.41 -14.34
C SER A 91 -8.26 4.85 -13.89
N LEU A 92 -9.35 5.03 -13.14
CA LEU A 92 -9.71 6.30 -12.52
C LEU A 92 -8.52 6.89 -11.75
N TYR A 93 -7.80 6.04 -11.03
CA TYR A 93 -6.60 6.44 -10.29
C TYR A 93 -5.50 6.95 -11.22
N ARG A 94 -5.15 6.21 -12.29
CA ARG A 94 -4.09 6.63 -13.22
C ARG A 94 -4.43 7.93 -13.95
N TRP A 95 -5.69 8.08 -14.36
CA TRP A 95 -6.16 9.31 -14.99
C TRP A 95 -6.09 10.51 -14.04
N LEU A 96 -6.56 10.36 -12.81
CA LEU A 96 -6.51 11.42 -11.81
C LEU A 96 -5.07 11.81 -11.46
N MET A 97 -4.18 10.83 -11.34
CA MET A 97 -2.75 11.06 -11.11
C MET A 97 -2.11 11.90 -12.22
N GLY A 98 -2.43 11.61 -13.49
CA GLY A 98 -1.94 12.40 -14.63
C GLY A 98 -2.44 13.85 -14.60
N ALA A 99 -3.70 14.07 -14.21
CA ALA A 99 -4.24 15.41 -14.02
C ALA A 99 -3.55 16.16 -12.86
N VAL A 100 -3.27 15.47 -11.75
CA VAL A 100 -2.57 16.05 -10.59
C VAL A 100 -1.10 16.34 -10.91
N ASP A 101 -0.40 15.45 -11.63
CA ASP A 101 0.98 15.66 -12.07
C ASP A 101 1.10 16.87 -13.01
N THR A 102 0.11 17.06 -13.90
CA THR A 102 0.06 18.23 -14.78
C THR A 102 -0.26 19.52 -14.01
N ALA A 103 -1.17 19.45 -13.05
CA ALA A 103 -1.56 20.60 -12.21
C ALA A 103 -0.45 21.02 -11.23
N TYR A 104 0.37 20.08 -10.76
CA TYR A 104 1.46 20.28 -9.80
C TYR A 104 2.75 19.62 -10.31
N PRO A 105 3.53 20.33 -11.13
CA PRO A 105 4.70 19.76 -11.80
C PRO A 105 5.85 19.33 -10.88
N SER A 106 5.77 19.63 -9.58
CA SER A 106 6.77 19.23 -8.60
C SER A 106 6.15 18.51 -7.39
N ALA A 107 6.79 17.42 -6.97
CA ALA A 107 6.44 16.73 -5.72
C ALA A 107 6.42 17.71 -4.53
N GLY A 108 7.35 18.67 -4.51
CA GLY A 108 7.48 19.68 -3.45
C GLY A 108 6.24 20.56 -3.28
N GLU A 109 5.57 20.93 -4.38
CA GLU A 109 4.31 21.70 -4.33
C GLU A 109 3.18 20.90 -3.67
N LEU A 110 3.06 19.62 -4.02
CA LEU A 110 2.09 18.72 -3.39
C LEU A 110 2.42 18.48 -1.91
N GLU A 111 3.69 18.21 -1.60
CA GLU A 111 4.17 17.96 -0.24
C GLU A 111 3.98 19.17 0.67
N ALA A 112 4.08 20.40 0.14
CA ALA A 112 3.80 21.63 0.87
C ALA A 112 2.33 21.73 1.33
N GLN A 113 1.41 21.01 0.68
CA GLN A 113 0.00 20.96 1.08
C GLN A 113 -0.24 20.07 2.31
N VAL A 114 0.73 19.23 2.69
CA VAL A 114 0.61 18.40 3.90
C VAL A 114 0.68 19.30 5.13
N GLY A 115 -0.48 19.45 5.78
CA GLY A 115 -0.64 20.31 6.94
C GLY A 115 -0.12 19.71 8.26
N PRO A 116 -0.06 20.52 9.33
CA PRO A 116 0.24 20.04 10.66
C PRO A 116 -0.78 18.99 11.13
N TRP A 117 -0.32 18.04 11.94
CA TRP A 117 -1.15 16.99 12.52
C TRP A 117 -0.96 16.92 14.04
N LYS A 118 -1.92 16.33 14.75
CA LYS A 118 -1.99 16.32 16.22
C LYS A 118 -1.92 14.93 16.81
N THR A 119 -2.38 13.93 16.07
CA THR A 119 -2.40 12.53 16.53
C THR A 119 -1.53 11.65 15.65
N ILE A 120 -1.10 10.50 16.17
CA ILE A 120 -0.30 9.56 15.38
C ILE A 120 -1.10 9.02 14.19
N ALA A 121 -2.42 8.80 14.34
CA ALA A 121 -3.29 8.43 13.23
C ALA A 121 -3.30 9.50 12.12
N GLU A 122 -3.39 10.79 12.47
CA GLU A 122 -3.25 11.88 11.50
C GLU A 122 -1.84 11.94 10.91
N GLY A 123 -0.80 11.67 11.70
CA GLY A 123 0.59 11.59 11.23
C GLY A 123 0.83 10.44 10.24
N VAL A 124 0.15 9.30 10.42
CA VAL A 124 0.12 8.20 9.44
C VAL A 124 -0.55 8.66 8.15
N GLN A 125 -1.67 9.37 8.25
CA GLN A 125 -2.34 9.92 7.05
C GLN A 125 -1.48 10.98 6.35
N ALA A 126 -0.76 11.83 7.09
CA ALA A 126 0.20 12.78 6.55
C ALA A 126 1.37 12.08 5.84
N LEU A 127 1.90 11.01 6.44
CA LEU A 127 2.94 10.18 5.83
C LEU A 127 2.46 9.53 4.52
N ARG A 128 1.22 9.01 4.47
CA ARG A 128 0.65 8.44 3.24
C ARG A 128 0.41 9.50 2.17
N GLN A 129 0.05 10.73 2.55
CA GLN A 129 -0.02 11.85 1.61
C GLN A 129 1.35 12.19 1.01
N LEU A 130 2.42 12.20 1.83
CA LEU A 130 3.79 12.37 1.32
C LEU A 130 4.19 11.22 0.38
N GLY A 131 3.82 9.98 0.71
CA GLY A 131 3.97 8.85 -0.21
C GLY A 131 3.19 9.05 -1.51
N MET A 132 1.97 9.56 -1.45
CA MET A 132 1.16 9.84 -2.65
C MET A 132 1.79 10.91 -3.55
N ALA A 133 2.38 11.97 -2.98
CA ALA A 133 3.09 12.98 -3.77
C ALA A 133 4.25 12.36 -4.57
N TRP A 134 5.00 11.43 -3.96
CA TRP A 134 6.04 10.67 -4.66
C TRP A 134 5.46 9.75 -5.73
N ALA A 135 4.33 9.08 -5.45
CA ALA A 135 3.67 8.22 -6.42
C ALA A 135 3.25 9.00 -7.67
N VAL A 136 2.71 10.21 -7.50
CA VAL A 136 2.35 11.12 -8.61
C VAL A 136 3.56 11.36 -9.51
N SER A 137 4.68 11.82 -8.93
CA SER A 137 5.90 12.11 -9.70
C SER A 137 6.57 10.89 -10.34
N MET A 138 6.26 9.68 -9.87
CA MET A 138 6.73 8.41 -10.45
C MET A 138 5.74 7.82 -11.48
N GLY A 139 4.72 8.57 -11.90
CA GLY A 139 3.72 8.15 -12.89
C GLY A 139 2.70 7.13 -12.37
N GLY A 140 2.41 7.23 -11.06
CA GLY A 140 2.09 6.13 -10.16
C GLY A 140 1.39 4.91 -10.71
N MET A 141 2.25 3.94 -10.93
CA MET A 141 1.93 2.52 -11.02
C MET A 141 1.62 1.94 -9.63
N ASP A 142 2.14 2.56 -8.57
CA ASP A 142 2.10 2.08 -7.20
C ASP A 142 1.35 3.05 -6.27
N GLY A 143 0.91 2.53 -5.13
CA GLY A 143 0.19 3.29 -4.12
C GLY A 143 1.09 4.03 -3.13
N PRO A 144 0.50 4.83 -2.22
CA PRO A 144 1.25 5.64 -1.27
C PRO A 144 2.09 4.79 -0.31
N ASP A 145 1.59 3.61 0.07
CA ASP A 145 2.26 2.72 1.03
C ASP A 145 3.47 1.98 0.44
N ASP A 146 3.54 1.89 -0.89
CA ASP A 146 4.60 1.21 -1.61
C ASP A 146 5.81 2.11 -1.90
N MET A 147 5.67 3.42 -1.67
CA MET A 147 6.74 4.39 -1.89
C MET A 147 7.86 4.28 -0.86
N PRO A 148 9.12 4.52 -1.26
CA PRO A 148 10.25 4.51 -0.34
C PRO A 148 10.17 5.68 0.65
N VAL A 149 10.59 5.45 1.89
CA VAL A 149 10.78 6.53 2.87
C VAL A 149 12.09 7.25 2.55
N THR A 150 11.98 8.43 1.93
CA THR A 150 13.15 9.23 1.58
C THR A 150 13.58 10.16 2.71
N LYS A 151 14.79 10.72 2.62
CA LYS A 151 15.24 11.80 3.53
C LYS A 151 14.24 12.97 3.55
N PHE A 152 13.63 13.26 2.41
CA PHE A 152 12.63 14.30 2.28
C PHE A 152 11.35 13.93 3.03
N THR A 153 10.81 12.72 2.82
CA THR A 153 9.63 12.21 3.53
C THR A 153 9.81 12.32 5.05
N LYS A 154 10.99 11.94 5.55
CA LYS A 154 11.35 12.07 6.97
C LYS A 154 11.30 13.52 7.45
N ALA A 155 11.94 14.43 6.71
CA ALA A 155 11.99 15.85 7.06
C ALA A 155 10.60 16.50 7.04
N ALA A 156 9.79 16.23 6.01
CA ALA A 156 8.44 16.77 5.88
C ALA A 156 7.50 16.25 6.96
N LEU A 157 7.58 14.96 7.31
CA LEU A 157 6.80 14.38 8.39
C LEU A 157 7.15 14.99 9.76
N LEU A 158 8.44 15.14 10.06
CA LEU A 158 8.89 15.75 11.33
C LEU A 158 8.59 17.26 11.39
N ARG A 159 8.61 17.97 10.26
CA ARG A 159 8.25 19.39 10.17
C ARG A 159 6.79 19.66 10.53
N THR A 160 5.90 18.74 10.15
CA THR A 160 4.44 18.85 10.37
C THR A 160 3.97 18.22 11.68
N ALA A 161 4.87 17.51 12.38
CA ALA A 161 4.58 16.86 13.65
C ALA A 161 4.32 17.86 14.79
N PRO A 162 3.49 17.48 15.77
CA PRO A 162 3.29 18.27 16.99
C PRO A 162 4.51 18.16 17.91
N ASP A 163 4.83 19.25 18.60
CA ASP A 163 6.08 19.37 19.38
C ASP A 163 6.20 18.30 20.47
N GLU A 164 5.08 17.88 21.06
CA GLU A 164 5.03 16.87 22.11
C GLU A 164 5.43 15.47 21.61
N LEU A 165 5.17 15.17 20.32
CA LEU A 165 5.49 13.87 19.73
C LEU A 165 6.86 13.86 19.04
N LYS A 166 7.41 15.02 18.66
CA LYS A 166 8.69 15.13 17.93
C LYS A 166 9.83 14.29 18.53
N PRO A 167 10.09 14.30 19.86
CA PRO A 167 11.17 13.49 20.43
C PRO A 167 10.97 11.98 20.23
N SER A 168 9.75 11.49 20.40
CA SER A 168 9.41 10.07 20.22
C SER A 168 9.44 9.65 18.75
N LEU A 169 9.02 10.54 17.86
CA LEU A 169 9.01 10.29 16.41
C LEU A 169 10.42 10.30 15.82
N LEU A 170 11.31 11.17 16.30
CA LEU A 170 12.63 11.38 15.71
C LEU A 170 13.41 10.07 15.59
N ALA A 171 13.46 9.26 16.65
CA ALA A 171 14.18 7.99 16.61
C ALA A 171 13.57 7.02 15.58
N VAL A 172 12.25 6.90 15.56
CA VAL A 172 11.52 5.99 14.66
C VAL A 172 11.68 6.42 13.20
N VAL A 173 11.46 7.70 12.91
CA VAL A 173 11.50 8.25 11.55
C VAL A 173 12.92 8.24 11.00
N MET A 174 13.93 8.55 11.81
CA MET A 174 15.31 8.57 11.34
C MET A 174 15.84 7.17 11.04
N ALA A 175 15.43 6.16 11.81
CA ALA A 175 15.80 4.76 11.60
C ALA A 175 15.10 4.10 10.41
N ALA A 176 14.00 4.65 9.91
CA ALA A 176 13.22 4.03 8.83
C ALA A 176 13.94 4.10 7.47
N ASP A 177 14.19 2.97 6.83
CA ASP A 177 14.83 2.87 5.50
C ASP A 177 14.00 2.07 4.48
N GLY A 178 12.82 1.61 4.89
CA GLY A 178 11.89 0.83 4.08
C GLY A 178 10.80 1.66 3.40
N ARG A 179 9.60 1.08 3.33
CA ARG A 179 8.44 1.68 2.64
C ARG A 179 7.56 2.51 3.57
N VAL A 180 6.78 3.43 2.99
CA VAL A 180 5.79 4.25 3.69
C VAL A 180 4.86 3.40 4.56
N GLY A 181 4.36 2.27 4.04
CA GLY A 181 3.49 1.37 4.79
C GLY A 181 4.15 0.74 6.03
N GLU A 182 5.46 0.49 6.00
CA GLU A 182 6.21 -0.07 7.12
C GLU A 182 6.44 0.96 8.23
N LEU A 183 6.79 2.19 7.85
CA LEU A 183 6.87 3.30 8.78
C LEU A 183 5.50 3.61 9.39
N ALA A 184 4.43 3.61 8.59
CA ALA A 184 3.06 3.77 9.08
C ALA A 184 2.70 2.72 10.14
N ALA A 185 3.02 1.44 9.90
CA ALA A 185 2.80 0.38 10.87
C ALA A 185 3.61 0.60 12.17
N THR A 186 4.84 1.09 12.05
CA THR A 186 5.71 1.38 13.19
C THR A 186 5.19 2.57 14.02
N LEU A 187 4.67 3.61 13.36
CA LEU A 187 4.01 4.73 14.04
C LEU A 187 2.78 4.27 14.83
N MET A 188 1.93 3.43 14.27
CA MET A 188 0.77 2.87 15.00
C MET A 188 1.21 2.03 16.22
N GLN A 189 2.34 1.33 16.13
CA GLN A 189 2.91 0.62 17.28
C GLN A 189 3.40 1.60 18.36
N LEU A 190 4.02 2.71 17.96
CA LEU A 190 4.42 3.78 18.88
C LEU A 190 3.21 4.36 19.62
N GLU A 191 2.09 4.59 18.93
CA GLU A 191 0.85 5.06 19.56
C GLU A 191 0.36 4.11 20.65
N THR A 192 0.38 2.81 20.36
CA THR A 192 -0.01 1.76 21.31
C THR A 192 0.92 1.75 22.52
N ALA A 193 2.23 1.90 22.31
CA ALA A 193 3.22 1.96 23.38
C ALA A 193 3.05 3.20 24.27
N LEU A 194 2.81 4.36 23.66
CA LEU A 194 2.57 5.62 24.39
C LEU A 194 1.25 5.59 25.18
N ALA A 195 0.21 4.96 24.63
CA ALA A 195 -1.05 4.76 25.34
C ALA A 195 -0.88 3.81 26.54
N GLY A 196 -0.07 2.75 26.39
CA GLY A 196 0.25 1.80 27.47
C GLY A 196 1.19 2.37 28.54
N ALA A 197 1.98 3.39 28.22
CA ALA A 197 2.91 4.06 29.13
C ALA A 197 2.27 5.16 29.99
N ARG A 198 0.98 5.48 29.81
CA ARG A 198 0.28 6.44 30.68
C ARG A 198 0.28 5.90 32.11
N PRO A 199 0.86 6.61 33.10
CA PRO A 199 0.85 6.13 34.47
C PRO A 199 -0.60 6.07 34.96
N LYS A 200 -1.06 4.89 35.33
CA LYS A 200 -2.19 4.78 36.25
C LYS A 200 -1.79 5.58 37.48
N ALA A 201 -2.52 6.65 37.80
CA ALA A 201 -2.44 7.30 39.08
C ALA A 201 -2.91 6.29 40.15
N VAL A 202 -2.00 5.42 40.59
CA VAL A 202 -2.23 4.54 41.72
C VAL A 202 -1.90 5.36 42.95
N ARG A 203 -2.96 5.78 43.65
CA ARG A 203 -2.90 6.28 45.03
C ARG A 203 -1.93 5.41 45.83
N ALA A 204 -1.02 6.07 46.55
CA ALA A 204 -0.18 5.43 47.54
C ALA A 204 -1.06 4.67 48.55
N ALA A 205 -1.04 3.33 48.48
CA ALA A 205 -1.49 2.47 49.55
C ALA A 205 -0.33 1.54 49.90
N LYS A 206 0.16 1.77 51.12
CA LYS A 206 1.23 1.07 51.82
C LYS A 206 0.77 -0.38 52.09
N GLY A 207 1.53 -1.39 51.65
CA GLY A 207 1.21 -2.79 52.00
C GLY A 207 2.07 -3.86 51.31
N GLN A 208 3.13 -4.28 52.00
CA GLN A 208 3.72 -5.63 52.08
C GLN A 208 4.24 -6.40 50.83
N ARG A 209 5.58 -6.58 50.83
CA ARG A 209 6.38 -7.78 50.47
C ARG A 209 5.64 -9.12 50.65
N ASN A 210 5.86 -10.21 49.90
CA ASN A 210 7.15 -10.84 49.55
C ASN A 210 6.99 -12.04 48.57
N GLN A 211 8.09 -12.36 47.85
CA GLN A 211 8.53 -13.66 47.26
C GLN A 211 7.68 -14.30 46.16
N GLY A 212 8.18 -14.87 45.04
CA GLY A 212 9.49 -15.32 44.54
C GLY A 212 9.15 -16.43 43.53
N GLN A 213 9.55 -16.45 42.26
CA GLN A 213 10.76 -17.05 41.66
C GLN A 213 10.45 -17.11 40.14
N ALA A 214 11.30 -16.56 39.28
CA ALA A 214 12.33 -17.25 38.50
C ALA A 214 11.80 -18.03 37.26
N GLY A 215 11.95 -17.39 36.10
CA GLY A 215 12.64 -17.95 34.93
C GLY A 215 11.91 -18.99 34.08
N GLN A 216 11.55 -18.58 32.86
CA GLN A 216 11.60 -19.28 31.56
C GLN A 216 10.64 -18.52 30.64
N GLY A 217 10.92 -18.16 29.41
CA GLY A 217 11.98 -18.45 28.48
C GLY A 217 11.45 -17.86 27.16
N VAL A 218 12.31 -17.18 26.44
CA VAL A 218 11.99 -16.58 25.15
C VAL A 218 11.49 -17.66 24.19
N GLU A 219 10.27 -17.50 23.67
CA GLU A 219 9.93 -18.02 22.33
C GLU A 219 9.44 -16.85 21.46
N ARG A 220 10.44 -16.20 20.85
CA ARG A 220 10.30 -15.46 19.59
C ARG A 220 9.81 -16.44 18.53
N GLY A 221 8.55 -16.34 18.13
CA GLY A 221 8.03 -17.20 17.08
C GLY A 221 6.74 -16.72 16.42
N GLU A 222 6.44 -15.42 16.41
CA GLU A 222 5.26 -14.96 15.65
C GLU A 222 5.60 -14.86 14.16
N LEU A 223 5.24 -15.91 13.40
CA LEU A 223 5.04 -15.83 11.96
C LEU A 223 3.98 -14.75 11.69
N ARG A 224 4.46 -13.53 11.43
CA ARG A 224 3.62 -12.36 11.18
C ARG A 224 3.19 -12.37 9.72
N VAL A 225 2.12 -13.10 9.42
CA VAL A 225 1.50 -13.09 8.10
C VAL A 225 1.05 -11.66 7.78
N PRO A 226 1.55 -11.03 6.70
CA PRO A 226 1.22 -9.64 6.39
C PRO A 226 -0.28 -9.44 6.21
N ARG A 227 -0.82 -8.28 6.63
CA ARG A 227 -2.25 -7.97 6.54
C ARG A 227 -2.81 -8.17 5.12
N ARG A 228 -2.03 -7.82 4.10
CA ARG A 228 -2.38 -8.02 2.68
C ARG A 228 -2.63 -9.50 2.36
N VAL A 229 -1.80 -10.40 2.88
CA VAL A 229 -1.94 -11.86 2.68
C VAL A 229 -3.19 -12.37 3.39
N LEU A 230 -3.41 -11.94 4.63
CA LEU A 230 -4.64 -12.27 5.37
C LEU A 230 -5.89 -11.83 4.63
N TRP A 231 -5.89 -10.60 4.12
CA TRP A 231 -7.02 -10.01 3.40
C TRP A 231 -7.27 -10.72 2.06
N PHE A 232 -6.21 -10.97 1.29
CA PHE A 232 -6.30 -11.65 0.00
C PHE A 232 -6.80 -13.10 0.13
N ASP A 233 -6.26 -13.87 1.07
CA ASP A 233 -6.68 -15.26 1.31
C ASP A 233 -8.13 -15.35 1.80
N LEU A 234 -8.57 -14.40 2.65
CA LEU A 234 -9.97 -14.34 3.11
C LEU A 234 -10.94 -14.02 1.96
N LEU A 235 -10.58 -13.10 1.06
CA LEU A 235 -11.40 -12.80 -0.11
C LEU A 235 -11.44 -13.97 -1.10
N GLN A 236 -10.31 -14.62 -1.37
CA GLN A 236 -10.26 -15.83 -2.20
C GLN A 236 -11.06 -16.99 -1.59
N ALA A 237 -11.12 -17.07 -0.26
CA ALA A 237 -11.94 -18.06 0.44
C ALA A 237 -13.44 -17.75 0.42
N GLY A 238 -13.86 -16.61 -0.14
CA GLY A 238 -15.26 -16.20 -0.25
C GLY A 238 -15.82 -15.50 0.98
N VAL A 239 -14.96 -14.99 1.88
CA VAL A 239 -15.42 -14.20 3.03
C VAL A 239 -15.91 -12.84 2.54
N PRO A 240 -17.15 -12.42 2.88
CA PRO A 240 -17.72 -11.15 2.41
C PRO A 240 -16.88 -9.93 2.78
N ARG A 241 -16.96 -8.88 1.95
CA ARG A 241 -16.15 -7.67 2.11
C ARG A 241 -16.51 -6.90 3.37
N GLU A 242 -17.77 -6.95 3.80
CA GLU A 242 -18.30 -6.33 5.03
C GLU A 242 -17.64 -6.92 6.29
N GLU A 243 -17.14 -8.14 6.17
CA GLU A 243 -16.56 -8.91 7.26
C GLU A 243 -15.02 -8.85 7.28
N THR A 244 -14.41 -8.30 6.24
CA THR A 244 -12.96 -8.16 6.07
C THR A 244 -12.52 -6.69 6.02
N ASP A 245 -13.35 -5.80 5.48
CA ASP A 245 -13.06 -4.39 5.35
C ASP A 245 -13.15 -3.67 6.72
N ARG A 246 -12.22 -2.75 6.94
CA ARG A 246 -12.07 -1.97 8.18
C ARG A 246 -11.94 -2.79 9.49
N LYS A 247 -11.77 -4.11 9.43
CA LYS A 247 -11.52 -4.94 10.62
C LYS A 247 -10.04 -4.87 11.07
N PRO A 248 -9.77 -4.83 12.38
CA PRO A 248 -8.40 -4.92 12.92
C PRO A 248 -7.67 -6.18 12.45
N THR A 249 -6.35 -6.11 12.27
CA THR A 249 -5.52 -7.22 11.75
C THR A 249 -5.63 -8.48 12.62
N ALA A 250 -5.80 -8.36 13.94
CA ALA A 250 -6.01 -9.48 14.83
C ALA A 250 -7.30 -10.27 14.52
N ASN A 251 -8.37 -9.58 14.11
CA ASN A 251 -9.63 -10.22 13.73
C ASN A 251 -9.51 -10.92 12.37
N LEU A 252 -8.78 -10.32 11.42
CA LEU A 252 -8.47 -10.97 10.14
C LEU A 252 -7.61 -12.22 10.36
N TYR A 253 -6.60 -12.15 11.22
CA TYR A 253 -5.74 -13.28 11.55
C TYR A 253 -6.51 -14.44 12.20
N LYS A 254 -7.38 -14.14 13.18
CA LYS A 254 -8.25 -15.14 13.81
C LYS A 254 -9.13 -15.87 12.80
N ARG A 255 -9.63 -15.15 11.79
CA ARG A 255 -10.50 -15.70 10.75
C ARG A 255 -9.72 -16.45 9.68
N TRP A 256 -8.54 -15.96 9.32
CA TRP A 256 -7.61 -16.63 8.43
C TRP A 256 -7.16 -17.98 9.00
N MET A 257 -6.93 -18.06 10.31
CA MET A 257 -6.66 -19.32 11.02
C MET A 257 -7.77 -20.37 10.92
N GLN A 258 -9.01 -19.96 10.61
CA GLN A 258 -10.15 -20.86 10.40
C GLN A 258 -10.23 -21.40 8.96
N LEU A 259 -9.41 -20.90 8.03
CA LEU A 259 -9.35 -21.39 6.66
C LEU A 259 -8.60 -22.74 6.58
N PRO A 260 -8.98 -23.62 5.63
CA PRO A 260 -8.18 -24.80 5.29
C PRO A 260 -6.74 -24.40 4.97
N ALA A 261 -5.76 -25.23 5.32
CA ALA A 261 -4.34 -24.95 5.04
C ALA A 261 -4.07 -24.71 3.54
N SER A 262 -4.82 -25.37 2.65
CA SER A 262 -4.75 -25.17 1.19
C SER A 262 -5.21 -23.80 0.71
N LYS A 263 -5.91 -23.02 1.55
CA LYS A 263 -6.36 -21.66 1.26
C LYS A 263 -5.57 -20.58 2.01
N ARG A 264 -4.49 -20.98 2.71
CA ARG A 264 -3.62 -20.11 3.48
C ARG A 264 -2.26 -20.02 2.80
N SER A 265 -1.97 -18.87 2.22
CA SER A 265 -0.67 -18.57 1.63
C SER A 265 0.32 -18.30 2.76
N THR A 266 1.29 -19.19 3.00
CA THR A 266 2.38 -18.95 3.95
C THR A 266 3.30 -17.85 3.40
N GLY A 267 3.52 -16.78 4.17
CA GLY A 267 4.56 -15.77 3.93
C GLY A 267 5.97 -16.37 3.97
N PRO A 268 7.02 -15.59 3.63
CA PRO A 268 8.29 -16.11 3.12
C PRO A 268 8.89 -17.17 4.04
N GLU A 269 9.22 -18.31 3.42
CA GLU A 269 9.85 -19.49 4.00
C GLU A 269 10.99 -19.11 4.95
N ARG A 270 10.87 -19.52 6.22
CA ARG A 270 12.06 -19.81 7.02
C ARG A 270 12.62 -21.15 6.54
N GLU A 271 13.90 -21.11 6.17
CA GLU A 271 14.84 -22.23 6.16
C GLU A 271 14.43 -23.46 5.35
N ARG A 272 14.88 -23.49 4.08
CA ARG A 272 15.31 -24.74 3.47
C ARG A 272 16.33 -25.37 4.40
N THR A 273 15.92 -26.44 5.05
CA THR A 273 16.81 -27.35 5.75
C THR A 273 17.85 -27.84 4.75
N VAL A 274 19.10 -27.53 5.04
CA VAL A 274 20.27 -28.08 4.37
C VAL A 274 20.27 -29.58 4.67
N GLU A 275 19.95 -30.42 3.68
CA GLU A 275 20.35 -31.83 3.73
C GLU A 275 21.82 -31.95 3.27
N PRO A 276 22.66 -32.71 4.00
CA PRO A 276 24.08 -32.79 3.73
C PRO A 276 24.40 -33.64 2.50
N ASN A 277 25.40 -33.16 1.75
CA ASN A 277 26.09 -33.79 0.61
C ASN A 277 26.12 -35.32 0.64
N LYS A 278 25.79 -35.92 -0.51
CA LYS A 278 26.27 -37.25 -0.91
C LYS A 278 27.28 -37.10 -2.07
N PRO A 279 28.43 -37.83 -2.06
CA PRO A 279 29.56 -37.50 -2.93
C PRO A 279 29.31 -37.83 -4.41
N ALA A 280 29.93 -37.04 -5.28
CA ALA A 280 30.04 -37.26 -6.72
C ALA A 280 31.14 -38.27 -7.06
N GLU A 281 30.92 -39.10 -8.08
CA GLU A 281 31.93 -39.77 -8.92
C GLU A 281 31.23 -40.55 -10.06
N PRO A 282 31.91 -40.89 -11.19
CA PRO A 282 32.47 -39.97 -12.18
C PRO A 282 31.94 -40.24 -13.62
N SER A 283 32.35 -39.36 -14.53
CA SER A 283 32.13 -39.28 -15.98
C SER A 283 32.29 -40.56 -16.82
N ALA A 284 31.37 -40.75 -17.80
CA ALA A 284 31.55 -41.31 -19.15
C ALA A 284 30.17 -41.26 -19.87
N SER A 285 29.98 -41.02 -21.17
CA SER A 285 30.84 -40.92 -22.35
C SER A 285 30.09 -40.18 -23.47
N LEU A 286 30.84 -39.43 -24.27
CA LEU A 286 30.46 -38.95 -25.61
C LEU A 286 30.00 -40.12 -26.51
N ALA A 287 28.82 -40.02 -27.12
CA ALA A 287 28.50 -40.76 -28.34
C ALA A 287 27.43 -40.02 -29.17
N GLU A 288 27.94 -39.36 -30.21
CA GLU A 288 27.46 -39.48 -31.59
C GLU A 288 25.96 -39.24 -31.87
N TRP A 289 25.65 -38.02 -32.31
CA TRP A 289 24.56 -37.79 -33.25
C TRP A 289 25.15 -37.36 -34.60
N GLN A 290 25.32 -38.35 -35.47
CA GLN A 290 25.68 -38.18 -36.87
C GLN A 290 24.50 -37.59 -37.66
N LEU A 291 24.77 -36.52 -38.42
CA LEU A 291 23.88 -35.98 -39.45
C LEU A 291 23.94 -36.86 -40.71
N PRO A 292 22.83 -37.14 -41.41
CA PRO A 292 22.88 -37.70 -42.76
C PRO A 292 23.18 -36.60 -43.79
N ARG A 293 24.17 -36.86 -44.66
CA ARG A 293 24.43 -36.13 -45.92
C ARG A 293 23.65 -36.78 -47.08
N PRO A 294 23.51 -36.07 -48.23
CA PRO A 294 22.38 -36.20 -49.15
C PRO A 294 22.59 -37.24 -50.24
N TYR A 295 21.48 -37.63 -50.87
CA TYR A 295 21.40 -38.12 -52.25
C TYR A 295 20.31 -37.32 -52.98
#